data_AF-A0A7C4Z9Q1-F1
#
_entry.id   AF-A0A7C4Z9Q1-F1
#
_cell.length_a   1.000
_cell.length_b   1.000
_cell.length_c   1.000
_cell.angle_alpha   90.00
_cell.angle_beta   90.00
_cell.angle_gamma   90.00
#
_symmetry.space_group_name_H-M   'P 1'
#
loop_
_entity.id
_entity.type
_entity.pdbx_description
1 polymer ?
#
loop_
_entity_poly.entity_id
_entity_poly.type
_entity_poly.pdbx_seq_one_letter_code
_entity_poly.pdbx_strand_id
1 'polypeptide(L)'
;MRIKLQTTNIETIVREEVQNDPLLEEALQLYQQEKEHIAKINGWWEKKAYAFQLPVPTLSPTEIALFCQNEEQHDAFSYYLNSLIQKSYKEGNNNFTLTFNIPHDDLLSQVQGTKEQPLKITINSNTKDYCAYESKHLNLTINGNTGNNCAYGSEHLNLTINGNTGENSGLLSKNTTITINGTIGEYPSTNPTYTTNNQETYEYLKKNNFDVTLR
;
A
#
# COMPACT_ATOMS: atom_id res chain seq x y z
N MET A 1 14.25 -46.94 3.43
CA MET A 1 14.18 -45.89 4.47
C MET A 1 13.61 -44.64 3.81
N ARG A 2 12.31 -44.37 3.98
CA ARG A 2 11.66 -43.17 3.41
C ARG A 2 11.73 -42.07 4.46
N ILE A 3 12.49 -41.02 4.18
CA ILE A 3 12.52 -39.79 4.98
C ILE A 3 11.18 -39.09 4.74
N LYS A 4 10.30 -39.07 5.75
CA LYS A 4 9.13 -38.19 5.75
C LYS A 4 9.65 -36.78 6.05
N LEU A 5 9.67 -35.91 5.04
CA LEU A 5 9.78 -34.48 5.26
C LEU A 5 8.50 -34.05 5.99
N GLN A 6 8.63 -33.65 7.25
CA GLN A 6 7.55 -32.96 7.97
C GLN A 6 7.41 -31.57 7.35
N THR A 7 6.33 -31.37 6.59
CA THR A 7 5.85 -30.03 6.28
C THR A 7 5.31 -29.43 7.57
N THR A 8 6.15 -28.66 8.27
CA THR A 8 5.71 -27.80 9.36
C THR A 8 4.75 -26.77 8.77
N ASN A 9 3.54 -26.71 9.31
CA ASN A 9 2.48 -25.85 8.80
C ASN A 9 2.88 -24.39 9.05
N ILE A 10 3.05 -23.60 8.00
CA ILE A 10 3.54 -22.20 8.06
C ILE A 10 2.64 -21.35 8.99
N GLU A 11 1.34 -21.64 9.02
CA GLU A 11 0.37 -21.02 9.94
C GLU A 11 0.71 -21.20 11.42
N THR A 12 1.31 -22.32 11.80
CA THR A 12 1.69 -22.60 13.19
C THR A 12 2.92 -21.78 13.60
N ILE A 13 3.88 -21.61 12.69
CA ILE A 13 5.09 -20.81 12.93
C ILE A 13 4.73 -19.32 13.06
N VAL A 14 3.88 -18.81 12.17
CA VAL A 14 3.41 -17.41 12.24
C VAL A 14 2.67 -17.15 13.55
N ARG A 15 1.83 -18.08 14.02
CA ARG A 15 1.13 -17.91 15.31
C ARG A 15 2.08 -17.93 16.51
N GLU A 16 3.13 -18.75 16.50
CA GLU A 16 4.13 -18.80 17.57
C GLU A 16 5.06 -17.57 17.60
N GLU A 17 5.42 -17.01 16.43
CA GLU A 17 6.19 -15.77 16.34
C GLU A 17 5.35 -14.56 16.79
N VAL A 18 4.06 -14.51 16.39
CA VAL A 18 3.13 -13.44 16.81
C VAL A 18 2.85 -13.47 18.32
N GLN A 19 2.81 -14.64 18.95
CA GLN A 19 2.51 -14.78 20.38
C GLN A 19 3.61 -14.26 21.32
N ASN A 20 4.80 -13.91 20.81
CA ASN A 20 5.92 -13.47 21.65
C ASN A 20 6.36 -12.02 21.37
N ASP A 21 5.66 -11.28 20.51
CA ASP A 21 5.96 -9.88 20.22
C ASP A 21 4.96 -8.94 20.93
N PRO A 22 5.35 -8.28 22.02
CA PRO A 22 4.44 -7.45 22.80
C PRO A 22 3.97 -6.20 22.02
N LEU A 23 4.76 -5.67 21.09
CA LEU A 23 4.38 -4.50 20.30
C LEU A 23 3.36 -4.87 19.23
N LEU A 24 3.54 -6.03 18.59
CA LEU A 24 2.56 -6.55 17.65
C LEU A 24 1.24 -6.90 18.35
N GLU A 25 1.30 -7.51 19.53
CA GLU A 25 0.10 -7.79 20.33
C GLU A 25 -0.62 -6.50 20.72
N GLU A 26 0.10 -5.49 21.20
CA GLU A 26 -0.44 -4.16 21.50
C GLU A 26 -1.12 -3.54 20.26
N ALA A 27 -0.46 -3.60 19.10
CA ALA A 27 -1.01 -3.07 17.85
C ALA A 27 -2.32 -3.77 17.44
N LEU A 28 -2.38 -5.09 17.59
CA LEU A 28 -3.55 -5.90 17.30
C LEU A 28 -4.69 -5.61 18.28
N GLN A 29 -4.41 -5.54 19.57
CA GLN A 29 -5.41 -5.22 20.59
C GLN A 29 -6.01 -3.82 20.37
N LEU A 30 -5.17 -2.82 20.11
CA LEU A 30 -5.63 -1.45 19.83
C LEU A 30 -6.45 -1.39 18.53
N TYR A 31 -6.04 -2.09 17.47
CA TYR A 31 -6.85 -2.18 16.24
C TYR A 31 -8.24 -2.79 16.53
N GLN A 32 -8.30 -3.87 17.31
CA GLN A 32 -9.55 -4.52 17.65
C GLN A 32 -10.49 -3.63 18.47
N GLN A 33 -9.92 -2.78 19.34
CA GLN A 33 -10.68 -1.79 20.11
C GLN A 33 -11.22 -0.66 19.22
N GLU A 34 -10.44 -0.21 18.24
CA GLU A 34 -10.75 0.99 17.46
C GLU A 34 -11.45 0.74 16.13
N LYS A 35 -11.39 -0.47 15.56
CA LYS A 35 -11.92 -0.76 14.21
C LYS A 35 -13.38 -0.37 14.03
N GLU A 36 -14.22 -0.62 15.03
CA GLU A 36 -15.65 -0.28 15.02
C GLU A 36 -15.90 1.22 15.13
N HIS A 37 -15.05 1.93 15.87
CA HIS A 37 -15.14 3.38 15.97
C HIS A 37 -14.76 4.03 14.64
N ILE A 38 -13.61 3.66 14.08
CA ILE A 38 -13.15 4.12 12.76
C ILE A 38 -14.22 3.85 11.70
N ALA A 39 -14.85 2.66 11.73
CA ALA A 39 -15.91 2.30 10.78
C ALA A 39 -17.12 3.26 10.84
N LYS A 40 -17.51 3.70 12.05
CA LYS A 40 -18.68 4.55 12.31
C LYS A 40 -18.45 6.04 12.05
N ILE A 41 -17.21 6.49 11.93
CA ILE A 41 -16.91 7.88 11.60
C ILE A 41 -17.48 8.18 10.20
N ASN A 42 -18.35 9.18 10.13
CA ASN A 42 -18.90 9.63 8.85
C ASN A 42 -17.84 10.47 8.14
N GLY A 43 -17.54 10.10 6.90
CA GLY A 43 -16.61 10.83 6.06
C GLY A 43 -15.20 10.25 6.07
N TRP A 44 -14.61 10.28 4.88
CA TRP A 44 -13.32 9.65 4.61
C TRP A 44 -12.15 10.39 5.25
N TRP A 45 -12.23 11.72 5.30
CA TRP A 45 -11.17 12.57 5.83
C TRP A 45 -11.11 12.50 7.36
N GLU A 46 -12.25 12.41 8.03
CA GLU A 46 -12.37 12.25 9.47
C GLU A 46 -11.80 10.90 9.93
N LYS A 47 -12.10 9.81 9.21
CA LYS A 47 -11.54 8.47 9.49
C LYS A 47 -10.03 8.49 9.52
N LYS A 48 -9.42 9.08 8.49
CA LYS A 48 -7.96 9.24 8.39
C LYS A 48 -7.42 10.11 9.52
N ALA A 49 -7.98 11.31 9.70
CA ALA A 49 -7.51 12.25 10.71
C ALA A 49 -7.54 11.62 12.11
N TYR A 50 -8.59 10.87 12.43
CA TYR A 50 -8.70 10.11 13.66
C TYR A 50 -7.64 9.01 13.75
N ALA A 51 -7.51 8.15 12.73
CA ALA A 51 -6.55 7.06 12.75
C ALA A 51 -5.11 7.54 12.94
N PHE A 52 -4.70 8.66 12.34
CA PHE A 52 -3.36 9.24 12.48
C PHE A 52 -3.08 9.84 13.86
N GLN A 53 -4.11 10.05 14.67
CA GLN A 53 -4.00 10.52 16.07
C GLN A 53 -3.96 9.38 17.08
N LEU A 54 -4.24 8.14 16.65
CA LEU A 54 -4.20 6.99 17.54
C LEU A 54 -2.79 6.78 18.10
N PRO A 55 -2.66 6.37 19.38
CA PRO A 55 -1.37 6.11 20.02
C PRO A 55 -0.82 4.74 19.58
N VAL A 56 -0.65 4.53 18.28
CA VAL A 56 -0.19 3.25 17.74
C VAL A 56 1.27 2.98 18.14
N PRO A 57 1.65 1.73 18.42
CA PRO A 57 3.03 1.38 18.71
C PRO A 57 3.91 1.57 17.47
N THR A 58 5.23 1.67 17.70
CA THR A 58 6.21 1.64 16.61
C THR A 58 6.52 0.20 16.30
N LEU A 59 6.28 -0.22 15.07
CA LEU A 59 6.55 -1.58 14.63
C LEU A 59 7.76 -1.63 13.69
N SER A 60 8.52 -2.72 13.75
CA SER A 60 9.50 -3.03 12.72
C SER A 60 8.81 -3.36 11.39
N PRO A 61 9.51 -3.30 10.24
CA PRO A 61 8.92 -3.71 8.98
C PRO A 61 8.40 -5.15 8.96
N THR A 62 9.06 -6.06 9.69
CA THR A 62 8.64 -7.46 9.83
C THR A 62 7.35 -7.55 10.64
N GLU A 63 7.24 -6.82 11.75
CA GLU A 63 6.02 -6.76 12.55
C GLU A 63 4.83 -6.20 11.76
N ILE A 64 5.03 -5.14 10.95
CA ILE A 64 3.98 -4.64 10.06
C ILE A 64 3.58 -5.72 9.03
N ALA A 65 4.54 -6.43 8.45
CA ALA A 65 4.25 -7.51 7.51
C ALA A 65 3.39 -8.63 8.16
N LEU A 66 3.70 -8.98 9.41
CA LEU A 66 2.92 -9.94 10.21
C LEU A 66 1.53 -9.39 10.57
N PHE A 67 1.41 -8.12 10.96
CA PHE A 67 0.13 -7.45 11.20
C PHE A 67 -0.79 -7.56 9.98
N CYS A 68 -0.24 -7.39 8.77
CA CYS A 68 -0.97 -7.52 7.51
C CYS A 68 -1.49 -8.93 7.21
N GLN A 69 -0.99 -9.98 7.88
CA GLN A 69 -1.50 -11.34 7.73
C GLN A 69 -2.70 -11.65 8.64
N ASN A 70 -3.15 -10.70 9.47
CA ASN A 70 -4.30 -10.93 10.34
C ASN A 70 -5.58 -11.20 9.53
N GLU A 71 -6.39 -12.17 9.95
CA GLU A 71 -7.59 -12.64 9.23
C GLU A 71 -8.78 -11.66 9.32
N GLU A 72 -8.85 -10.78 10.32
CA GLU A 72 -9.97 -9.84 10.52
C GLU A 72 -9.72 -8.45 9.93
N GLN A 73 -9.66 -8.39 8.60
CA GLN A 73 -9.45 -7.13 7.89
C GLN A 73 -10.80 -6.47 7.58
N HIS A 74 -11.06 -5.32 8.21
CA HIS A 74 -12.30 -4.53 8.10
C HIS A 74 -12.07 -3.31 7.19
N ASP A 75 -13.12 -2.60 6.76
CA ASP A 75 -13.01 -1.32 6.02
C ASP A 75 -12.16 -0.25 6.74
N ALA A 76 -11.95 -0.40 8.05
CA ALA A 76 -11.12 0.49 8.86
C ALA A 76 -9.62 0.16 8.80
N PHE A 77 -9.27 -1.02 8.29
CA PHE A 77 -7.93 -1.60 8.37
C PHE A 77 -6.87 -0.71 7.73
N SER A 78 -7.12 -0.21 6.52
CA SER A 78 -6.17 0.65 5.81
C SER A 78 -5.83 1.92 6.58
N TYR A 79 -6.80 2.57 7.22
CA TYR A 79 -6.54 3.79 7.98
C TYR A 79 -5.61 3.53 9.16
N TYR A 80 -5.85 2.44 9.89
CA TYR A 80 -5.01 2.04 11.02
C TYR A 80 -3.60 1.63 10.56
N LEU A 81 -3.51 0.83 9.49
CA LEU A 81 -2.23 0.42 8.90
C LEU A 81 -1.39 1.61 8.42
N ASN A 82 -2.02 2.60 7.80
CA ASN A 82 -1.34 3.82 7.36
C ASN A 82 -0.70 4.56 8.55
N SER A 83 -1.38 4.61 9.71
CA SER A 83 -0.84 5.18 10.94
C SER A 83 0.35 4.39 11.47
N LEU A 84 0.27 3.06 11.51
CA LEU A 84 1.39 2.19 11.91
C LEU A 84 2.62 2.41 11.03
N ILE A 85 2.43 2.44 9.71
CA ILE A 85 3.50 2.70 8.74
C ILE A 85 4.10 4.10 8.98
N GLN A 86 3.25 5.11 9.11
CA GLN A 86 3.71 6.49 9.30
C GLN A 86 4.47 6.68 10.62
N LYS A 87 3.99 6.07 11.71
CA LYS A 87 4.65 6.11 13.02
C LYS A 87 6.01 5.41 12.95
N SER A 88 6.04 4.20 12.38
CA SER A 88 7.27 3.43 12.23
C SER A 88 8.31 4.14 11.35
N TYR A 89 7.85 4.81 10.30
CA TYR A 89 8.69 5.67 9.47
C TYR A 89 9.34 6.83 10.22
N LYS A 90 8.61 7.49 11.12
CA LYS A 90 9.16 8.58 11.94
C LYS A 90 10.27 8.09 12.88
N GLU A 91 10.27 6.81 13.25
CA GLU A 91 11.32 6.18 14.05
C GLU A 91 12.45 5.55 13.20
N GLY A 92 12.45 5.79 11.89
CA GLY A 92 13.54 5.42 10.98
C GLY A 92 13.26 4.20 10.09
N ASN A 93 12.14 3.49 10.27
CA ASN A 93 11.78 2.34 9.44
C ASN A 93 11.19 2.79 8.09
N ASN A 94 11.88 2.57 6.98
CA ASN A 94 11.44 3.10 5.68
C ASN A 94 11.30 2.04 4.57
N ASN A 95 11.34 0.75 4.88
CA ASN A 95 11.26 -0.31 3.88
C ASN A 95 10.30 -1.40 4.33
N PHE A 96 9.09 -1.43 3.77
CA PHE A 96 8.01 -2.34 4.17
C PHE A 96 7.64 -3.28 3.03
N THR A 97 7.34 -4.53 3.36
CA THR A 97 6.77 -5.51 2.44
C THR A 97 5.44 -5.98 2.99
N LEU A 98 4.37 -5.79 2.23
CA LEU A 98 3.00 -6.02 2.65
C LEU A 98 2.40 -7.10 1.75
N THR A 99 1.67 -8.04 2.35
CA THR A 99 0.88 -9.04 1.61
C THR A 99 -0.49 -9.08 2.28
N PHE A 100 -1.57 -9.05 1.49
CA PHE A 100 -2.93 -9.10 2.02
C PHE A 100 -3.70 -10.28 1.42
N ASN A 101 -4.58 -10.87 2.22
CA ASN A 101 -5.49 -11.91 1.76
C ASN A 101 -6.63 -11.33 0.90
N ILE A 102 -7.03 -10.09 1.19
CA ILE A 102 -8.03 -9.36 0.42
C ILE A 102 -7.50 -7.97 0.02
N PRO A 103 -7.90 -7.43 -1.14
CA PRO A 103 -7.51 -6.08 -1.53
C PRO A 103 -8.22 -5.03 -0.68
N HIS A 104 -7.53 -3.94 -0.36
CA HIS A 104 -8.07 -2.84 0.44
C HIS A 104 -8.08 -1.52 -0.30
N ASP A 105 -9.10 -0.71 -0.01
CA ASP A 105 -9.18 0.70 -0.40
C ASP A 105 -8.24 1.54 0.48
N ASP A 106 -7.81 2.70 0.00
CA ASP A 106 -7.08 3.70 0.79
C ASP A 106 -5.73 3.27 1.38
N LEU A 107 -5.19 2.13 0.95
CA LEU A 107 -3.86 1.68 1.36
C LEU A 107 -2.84 2.75 1.02
N LEU A 108 -2.01 3.12 2.00
CA LEU A 108 -0.96 4.13 1.87
C LEU A 108 -1.50 5.54 1.56
N SER A 109 -2.79 5.81 1.81
CA SER A 109 -3.31 7.16 1.70
C SER A 109 -2.59 8.08 2.68
N GLN A 110 -2.10 9.21 2.17
CA GLN A 110 -1.48 10.31 2.89
C GLN A 110 -0.25 9.93 3.72
N VAL A 111 0.38 8.78 3.47
CA VAL A 111 1.70 8.51 4.04
C VAL A 111 2.75 9.44 3.45
N GLN A 112 3.62 9.95 4.30
CA GLN A 112 4.60 10.98 3.98
C GLN A 112 6.01 10.48 4.29
N GLY A 113 6.78 10.24 3.22
CA GLY A 113 8.24 10.15 3.30
C GLY A 113 8.89 11.53 3.23
N THR A 114 10.23 11.57 3.17
CA THR A 114 10.99 12.79 2.86
C THR A 114 11.86 12.59 1.64
N LYS A 115 12.36 13.68 1.06
CA LYS A 115 13.29 13.62 -0.06
C LYS A 115 14.58 12.85 0.29
N GLU A 116 15.07 13.05 1.51
CA GLU A 116 16.30 12.43 2.03
C GLU A 116 16.08 10.96 2.40
N GLN A 117 14.87 10.62 2.84
CA GLN A 117 14.49 9.27 3.22
C GLN A 117 13.13 8.91 2.60
N PRO A 118 13.06 8.60 1.30
CA PRO A 118 11.79 8.18 0.72
C PRO A 118 11.27 6.92 1.40
N LEU A 119 9.96 6.86 1.61
CA LEU A 119 9.29 5.66 2.09
C LEU A 119 9.33 4.62 0.97
N LYS A 120 9.73 3.38 1.26
CA LYS A 120 9.81 2.27 0.29
C LYS A 120 8.83 1.20 0.69
N ILE A 121 7.90 0.87 -0.19
CA ILE A 121 6.87 -0.13 0.08
C ILE A 121 6.73 -1.07 -1.11
N THR A 122 6.70 -2.37 -0.83
CA THR A 122 6.33 -3.41 -1.79
C THR A 122 5.02 -4.06 -1.33
N ILE A 123 4.02 -4.11 -2.19
CA ILE A 123 2.75 -4.81 -1.95
C ILE A 123 2.71 -6.06 -2.84
N ASN A 124 2.65 -7.25 -2.25
CA ASN A 124 2.62 -8.55 -2.93
C ASN A 124 1.21 -9.07 -3.21
N SER A 125 0.25 -8.16 -3.36
CA SER A 125 -1.16 -8.46 -3.56
C SER A 125 -1.83 -7.35 -4.36
N ASN A 126 -3.09 -7.56 -4.76
CA ASN A 126 -3.88 -6.49 -5.38
C ASN A 126 -4.24 -5.41 -4.34
N THR A 127 -4.47 -4.19 -4.81
CA THR A 127 -5.03 -3.09 -4.03
C THR A 127 -6.37 -2.66 -4.66
N LYS A 128 -7.22 -1.98 -3.90
CA LYS A 128 -8.42 -1.35 -4.46
C LYS A 128 -8.19 0.14 -4.70
N ASP A 129 -9.24 0.94 -4.58
CA ASP A 129 -9.28 2.33 -4.99
C ASP A 129 -8.45 3.20 -4.04
N TYR A 130 -7.98 4.34 -4.55
CA TYR A 130 -7.27 5.35 -3.78
C TYR A 130 -5.99 4.87 -3.09
N CYS A 131 -5.40 3.77 -3.57
CA CYS A 131 -4.08 3.35 -3.09
C CYS A 131 -3.06 4.47 -3.35
N ALA A 132 -2.27 4.80 -2.34
CA ALA A 132 -1.29 5.88 -2.32
C ALA A 132 -1.89 7.29 -2.50
N TYR A 133 -3.20 7.49 -2.31
CA TYR A 133 -3.83 8.81 -2.42
C TYR A 133 -3.12 9.90 -1.60
N GLU A 134 -2.76 11.02 -2.23
CA GLU A 134 -2.05 12.16 -1.61
C GLU A 134 -0.80 11.78 -0.80
N SER A 135 -0.16 10.67 -1.15
CA SER A 135 1.12 10.26 -0.56
C SER A 135 2.26 11.11 -1.11
N LYS A 136 3.35 11.26 -0.34
CA LYS A 136 4.53 11.99 -0.79
C LYS A 136 5.83 11.25 -0.53
N HIS A 137 6.79 11.44 -1.44
CA HIS A 137 8.14 10.86 -1.35
C HIS A 137 8.11 9.35 -1.09
N LEU A 138 7.40 8.65 -1.97
CA LEU A 138 7.13 7.22 -1.85
C LEU A 138 7.72 6.49 -3.07
N ASN A 139 8.39 5.37 -2.82
CA ASN A 139 8.79 4.39 -3.82
C ASN A 139 7.91 3.16 -3.60
N LEU A 140 6.90 2.99 -4.45
CA LEU A 140 5.88 1.98 -4.30
C LEU A 140 5.98 0.96 -5.43
N THR A 141 6.10 -0.31 -5.08
CA THR A 141 5.96 -1.43 -6.01
C THR A 141 4.72 -2.23 -5.65
N ILE A 142 3.84 -2.48 -6.61
CA ILE A 142 2.63 -3.30 -6.45
C ILE A 142 2.77 -4.49 -7.40
N ASN A 143 2.88 -5.68 -6.84
CA ASN A 143 3.00 -6.95 -7.58
C ASN A 143 1.63 -7.55 -7.98
N GLY A 144 0.56 -6.76 -7.86
CA GLY A 144 -0.79 -7.10 -8.29
C GLY A 144 -1.44 -5.98 -9.11
N ASN A 145 -2.76 -6.08 -9.26
CA ASN A 145 -3.59 -5.06 -9.88
C ASN A 145 -3.93 -3.95 -8.87
N THR A 146 -4.21 -2.75 -9.38
CA THR A 146 -4.71 -1.63 -8.56
C THR A 146 -6.12 -1.24 -8.98
N GLY A 147 -6.92 -0.76 -8.03
CA GLY A 147 -8.20 -0.12 -8.32
C GLY A 147 -8.03 1.28 -8.92
N ASN A 148 -9.14 2.01 -8.93
CA ASN A 148 -9.25 3.36 -9.48
C ASN A 148 -8.54 4.39 -8.59
N ASN A 149 -8.15 5.52 -9.17
CA ASN A 149 -7.55 6.66 -8.47
C ASN A 149 -6.27 6.30 -7.70
N CYS A 150 -5.55 5.24 -8.11
CA CYS A 150 -4.25 4.93 -7.54
C CYS A 150 -3.29 6.11 -7.77
N ALA A 151 -2.53 6.50 -6.75
CA ALA A 151 -1.63 7.66 -6.76
C ALA A 151 -2.30 9.02 -7.06
N TYR A 152 -3.61 9.13 -6.90
CA TYR A 152 -4.30 10.41 -7.07
C TYR A 152 -3.71 11.46 -6.11
N GLY A 153 -3.40 12.65 -6.63
CA GLY A 153 -2.87 13.79 -5.84
C GLY A 153 -1.49 13.54 -5.20
N SER A 154 -0.81 12.45 -5.54
CA SER A 154 0.50 12.13 -4.95
C SER A 154 1.62 13.02 -5.48
N GLU A 155 2.65 13.24 -4.66
CA GLU A 155 3.80 14.06 -5.05
C GLU A 155 5.12 13.32 -4.84
N HIS A 156 6.05 13.42 -5.80
CA HIS A 156 7.36 12.76 -5.70
C HIS A 156 7.26 11.24 -5.52
N LEU A 157 6.36 10.59 -6.26
CA LEU A 157 6.13 9.16 -6.22
C LEU A 157 6.87 8.45 -7.36
N ASN A 158 7.56 7.36 -7.05
CA ASN A 158 8.01 6.37 -8.04
C ASN A 158 7.15 5.11 -7.86
N LEU A 159 6.17 4.94 -8.74
CA LEU A 159 5.21 3.84 -8.70
C LEU A 159 5.54 2.82 -9.77
N THR A 160 5.65 1.56 -9.40
CA THR A 160 5.69 0.41 -10.32
C THR A 160 4.50 -0.49 -10.05
N ILE A 161 3.68 -0.73 -11.07
CA ILE A 161 2.53 -1.65 -11.01
C ILE A 161 2.82 -2.79 -11.98
N ASN A 162 2.96 -4.00 -11.44
CA ASN A 162 3.23 -5.20 -12.23
C ASN A 162 1.95 -5.87 -12.78
N GLY A 163 0.78 -5.46 -12.30
CA GLY A 163 -0.53 -5.83 -12.86
C GLY A 163 -1.17 -4.72 -13.68
N ASN A 164 -2.49 -4.78 -13.77
CA ASN A 164 -3.33 -3.79 -14.43
C ASN A 164 -3.70 -2.64 -13.48
N THR A 165 -3.94 -1.46 -14.02
CA THR A 165 -4.40 -0.30 -13.26
C THR A 165 -5.87 -0.02 -13.51
N GLY A 166 -6.56 0.52 -12.50
CA GLY A 166 -7.87 1.15 -12.67
C GLY A 166 -7.79 2.52 -13.32
N GLU A 167 -8.95 3.15 -13.45
CA GLU A 167 -9.16 4.47 -14.02
C GLU A 167 -8.48 5.57 -13.18
N ASN A 168 -8.19 6.72 -13.80
CA ASN A 168 -7.69 7.92 -13.12
C ASN A 168 -6.37 7.71 -12.35
N SER A 169 -5.58 6.70 -12.72
CA SER A 169 -4.29 6.45 -12.09
C SER A 169 -3.35 7.64 -12.30
N GLY A 170 -2.77 8.13 -11.21
CA GLY A 170 -1.90 9.30 -11.18
C GLY A 170 -2.60 10.65 -11.33
N LEU A 171 -3.94 10.72 -11.32
CA LEU A 171 -4.68 11.98 -11.52
C LEU A 171 -4.27 13.04 -10.50
N LEU A 172 -4.00 14.26 -10.96
CA LEU A 172 -3.48 15.40 -10.17
C LEU A 172 -2.13 15.18 -9.48
N SER A 173 -1.45 14.06 -9.73
CA SER A 173 -0.12 13.84 -9.14
C SER A 173 0.93 14.81 -9.74
N LYS A 174 2.06 14.99 -9.04
CA LYS A 174 3.13 15.90 -9.44
C LYS A 174 4.50 15.29 -9.20
N ASN A 175 5.44 15.52 -10.11
CA ASN A 175 6.80 14.99 -10.02
C ASN A 175 6.81 13.46 -9.80
N THR A 176 5.88 12.77 -10.47
CA THR A 176 5.62 11.34 -10.27
C THR A 176 5.99 10.57 -11.53
N THR A 177 6.62 9.42 -11.35
CA THR A 177 6.86 8.44 -12.41
C THR A 177 6.01 7.21 -12.17
N ILE A 178 5.29 6.74 -13.18
CA ILE A 178 4.47 5.53 -13.10
C ILE A 178 4.95 4.52 -14.15
N THR A 179 5.43 3.38 -13.69
CA THR A 179 5.77 2.22 -14.53
C THR A 179 4.62 1.22 -14.46
N ILE A 180 4.06 0.83 -15.61
CA ILE A 180 2.94 -0.11 -15.70
C ILE A 180 3.35 -1.28 -16.59
N ASN A 181 3.33 -2.50 -16.06
CA ASN A 181 3.66 -3.71 -16.84
C ASN A 181 2.42 -4.48 -17.32
N GLY A 182 1.23 -4.15 -16.80
CA GLY A 182 -0.05 -4.63 -17.33
C GLY A 182 -0.74 -3.58 -18.22
N THR A 183 -2.07 -3.60 -18.22
CA THR A 183 -2.90 -2.60 -18.92
C THR A 183 -3.18 -1.38 -18.05
N ILE A 184 -3.35 -0.22 -18.68
CA ILE A 184 -3.76 1.02 -18.01
C ILE A 184 -5.27 1.24 -18.15
N GLY A 185 -5.92 1.70 -17.09
CA GLY A 185 -7.31 2.11 -17.08
C GLY A 185 -7.55 3.44 -17.81
N GLU A 186 -8.82 3.83 -17.93
CA GLU A 186 -9.20 5.06 -18.62
C GLU A 186 -8.81 6.33 -17.86
N TYR A 187 -8.70 7.43 -18.60
CA TYR A 187 -8.41 8.78 -18.08
C TYR A 187 -7.13 8.89 -17.23
N PRO A 188 -5.98 8.34 -17.68
CA PRO A 188 -4.75 8.53 -16.93
C PRO A 188 -4.38 10.01 -16.93
N SER A 189 -3.60 10.42 -15.92
CA SER A 189 -3.19 11.81 -15.79
C SER A 189 -2.11 12.19 -16.80
N THR A 190 -2.10 13.45 -17.25
CA THR A 190 -1.03 13.99 -18.08
C THR A 190 0.20 14.45 -17.29
N ASN A 191 0.13 14.49 -15.96
CA ASN A 191 1.21 15.00 -15.12
C ASN A 191 2.35 14.00 -14.86
N PRO A 192 2.10 12.68 -14.67
CA PRO A 192 3.17 11.70 -14.56
C PRO A 192 3.92 11.50 -15.87
N THR A 193 5.20 11.16 -15.76
CA THR A 193 5.90 10.46 -16.84
C THR A 193 5.59 8.98 -16.71
N TYR A 194 5.16 8.36 -17.81
CA TYR A 194 4.86 6.93 -17.87
C TYR A 194 6.01 6.13 -18.45
N THR A 195 6.13 4.91 -17.98
CA THR A 195 6.97 3.88 -18.57
C THR A 195 6.17 2.59 -18.64
N THR A 196 6.34 1.82 -19.71
CA THR A 196 5.71 0.50 -19.82
C THR A 196 6.54 -0.42 -20.70
N ASN A 197 6.44 -1.73 -20.49
CA ASN A 197 6.89 -2.76 -21.43
C ASN A 197 5.71 -3.41 -22.18
N ASN A 198 4.48 -2.96 -21.91
CA ASN A 198 3.26 -3.46 -22.53
C ASN A 198 2.95 -2.60 -23.76
N GLN A 199 2.94 -3.24 -24.95
CA GLN A 199 2.73 -2.56 -26.22
C GLN A 199 1.34 -1.89 -26.31
N GLU A 200 0.29 -2.54 -25.80
CA GLU A 200 -1.07 -1.98 -25.80
C GLU A 200 -1.16 -0.73 -24.93
N THR A 201 -0.60 -0.78 -23.72
CA THR A 201 -0.50 0.39 -22.82
C THR A 201 0.30 1.52 -23.47
N TYR A 202 1.41 1.21 -24.12
CA TYR A 202 2.23 2.21 -24.83
C TYR A 202 1.44 2.89 -25.95
N GLU A 203 0.76 2.10 -26.80
CA GLU A 203 -0.04 2.63 -27.91
C GLU A 203 -1.21 3.47 -27.43
N TYR A 204 -1.91 3.03 -26.38
CA TYR A 204 -2.98 3.80 -25.75
C TYR A 204 -2.47 5.15 -25.23
N LEU A 205 -1.39 5.15 -24.45
CA LEU A 205 -0.81 6.37 -23.88
C LEU A 205 -0.30 7.30 -25.00
N LYS A 206 0.36 6.74 -26.01
CA LYS A 206 0.91 7.53 -27.12
C LYS A 206 -0.19 8.16 -27.97
N LYS A 207 -1.25 7.41 -28.29
CA LYS A 207 -2.41 7.90 -29.06
C LYS A 207 -3.10 9.07 -28.37
N ASN A 208 -3.09 9.09 -27.04
CA ASN A 208 -3.70 10.14 -26.22
C ASN A 208 -2.70 11.24 -25.78
N ASN A 209 -1.52 11.31 -26.40
CA ASN A 209 -0.48 12.34 -26.18
C ASN A 209 0.10 12.38 -24.75
N PHE A 210 0.15 11.26 -24.04
CA PHE A 210 0.85 11.16 -22.76
C PHE A 210 2.37 11.06 -22.96
N ASP A 211 3.13 11.56 -21.97
CA ASP A 211 4.58 11.36 -21.90
C ASP A 211 4.86 9.92 -21.49
N VAL A 212 5.25 9.08 -22.46
CA VAL A 212 5.44 7.64 -22.26
C VAL A 212 6.69 7.13 -22.97
N THR A 213 7.43 6.26 -22.30
CA THR A 213 8.55 5.50 -22.86
C THR A 213 8.25 4.00 -22.84
N LEU A 214 8.49 3.32 -23.97
CA LEU A 214 8.48 1.86 -24.08
C LEU A 214 9.84 1.30 -23.65
N ARG A 215 9.86 0.27 -22.80
CA ARG A 215 11.07 -0.44 -22.34
C ARG A 215 11.12 -1.89 -22.80
#